data_AF-A0A2H5FHR5-F1
#
_entry.id   AF-A0A2H5FHR5-F1
#
_cell.length_a   1.000
_cell.length_b   1.000
_cell.length_c   1.000
_cell.angle_alpha   90.00
_cell.angle_beta   90.00
_cell.angle_gamma   90.00
#
_symmetry.space_group_name_H-M   'P 1'
#
loop_
_entity.id
_entity.type
_entity.pdbx_description
1 polymer ?
#
loop_
_entity_poly.entity_id
_entity_poly.type
_entity_poly.pdbx_seq_one_letter_code
_entity_poly.pdbx_strand_id
1 'polypeptide(L)'
;MDFSSSIEEIAAYIGEKVYLKGFPIIEQEMDGAQLLNRNRIMPNSPARVTHGFDNANRSAALLPYIIDLLNRNQKELPEHLQKQLVELTPEHIKALQIVALMRASGRHYHPNITPHYWNNPDYGSGSLYAKYGEQECLAMLKELNVPFTLEHQKLAFAVLGNEFVTCLHANSNDESAKSTHNRGKDDLYCLLINVLNVLETTRDRKDKVVQLEWMPLFNQLGKDGQKEFINLAKAHVESIRTLQEFLWTTTKVGEQIIAAPDMVKGKNYDGKKYTAQKMFDLIAATHGERTKVEKNAENQLENARVAAQHWKANLDEESKNNKDDSPPQNSIR
;
A
#
# COMPACT_ATOMS: atom_id res chain seq x y z
N MET A 1 16.32 -4.32 20.38
CA MET A 1 15.87 -4.82 19.07
C MET A 1 16.89 -4.40 18.06
N ASP A 2 17.41 -5.32 17.25
CA ASP A 2 18.33 -5.02 16.15
C ASP A 2 18.08 -5.96 14.95
N PHE A 3 18.86 -5.80 13.88
CA PHE A 3 18.72 -6.52 12.63
C PHE A 3 19.06 -8.02 12.72
N SER A 4 19.61 -8.51 13.83
CA SER A 4 19.80 -9.96 14.04
C SER A 4 18.49 -10.67 14.39
N SER A 5 17.54 -9.95 14.99
CA SER A 5 16.21 -10.45 15.39
C SER A 5 15.38 -10.89 14.19
N SER A 6 14.41 -11.77 14.37
CA SER A 6 13.49 -12.18 13.27
C SER A 6 12.72 -10.99 12.68
N ILE A 7 12.23 -11.12 11.45
CA ILE A 7 11.48 -10.02 10.83
C ILE A 7 10.15 -9.77 11.57
N GLU A 8 9.55 -10.82 12.14
CA GLU A 8 8.33 -10.77 12.92
C GLU A 8 8.53 -10.01 14.24
N GLU A 9 9.66 -10.22 14.92
CA GLU A 9 10.04 -9.45 16.12
C GLU A 9 10.27 -7.98 15.77
N ILE A 10 10.98 -7.69 14.67
CA ILE A 10 11.19 -6.32 14.18
C ILE A 10 9.86 -5.66 13.82
N ALA A 11 8.95 -6.40 13.18
CA ALA A 11 7.64 -5.92 12.80
C ALA A 11 6.75 -5.61 14.01
N ALA A 12 6.79 -6.45 15.05
CA ALA A 12 6.14 -6.17 16.32
C ALA A 12 6.71 -4.88 16.96
N TYR A 13 8.04 -4.75 17.01
CA TYR A 13 8.71 -3.57 17.56
C TYR A 13 8.34 -2.27 16.81
N ILE A 14 8.44 -2.27 15.48
CA ILE A 14 8.03 -1.13 14.64
C ILE A 14 6.55 -0.83 14.86
N GLY A 15 5.72 -1.87 14.91
CA GLY A 15 4.30 -1.76 15.22
C GLY A 15 4.00 -0.98 16.48
N GLU A 16 4.65 -1.36 17.59
CA GLU A 16 4.52 -0.71 18.89
C GLU A 16 5.02 0.73 18.88
N LYS A 17 6.16 0.96 18.23
CA LYS A 17 6.83 2.26 18.23
C LYS A 17 6.16 3.28 17.31
N VAL A 18 5.68 2.84 16.14
CA VAL A 18 5.20 3.69 15.04
C VAL A 18 3.68 3.75 14.96
N TYR A 19 3.00 2.62 15.14
CA TYR A 19 1.59 2.44 14.75
C TYR A 19 0.60 2.29 15.91
N LEU A 20 1.05 2.03 17.14
CA LEU A 20 0.15 1.93 18.31
C LEU A 20 -0.25 3.27 18.93
N LYS A 21 0.38 4.37 18.51
CA LYS A 21 0.04 5.73 18.96
C LYS A 21 -0.75 6.47 17.88
N GLY A 22 -1.58 7.43 18.30
CA GLY A 22 -2.25 8.36 17.39
C GLY A 22 -1.27 9.14 16.52
N PHE A 23 -1.76 9.85 15.52
CA PHE A 23 -0.88 10.56 14.59
C PHE A 23 -0.08 11.66 15.31
N PRO A 24 1.25 11.72 15.11
CA PRO A 24 2.11 12.74 15.73
C PRO A 24 1.77 14.13 15.19
N ILE A 25 1.89 15.17 16.01
CA ILE A 25 1.73 16.56 15.58
C ILE A 25 3.11 17.12 15.19
N ILE A 26 3.24 17.65 13.97
CA ILE A 26 4.45 18.34 13.50
C ILE A 26 4.22 19.85 13.58
N GLU A 27 4.98 20.53 14.44
CA GLU A 27 4.89 21.99 14.63
C GLU A 27 5.96 22.77 13.84
N GLN A 28 7.05 22.09 13.45
CA GLN A 28 8.16 22.63 12.68
C GLN A 28 8.64 21.57 11.69
N GLU A 29 9.07 22.00 10.49
CA GLU A 29 9.71 21.07 9.55
C GLU A 29 10.92 20.42 10.24
N MET A 30 10.99 19.09 10.14
CA MET A 30 12.10 18.32 10.69
C MET A 30 13.20 18.17 9.64
N ASP A 31 14.38 18.65 9.99
CA ASP A 31 15.60 18.42 9.20
C ASP A 31 16.29 17.12 9.63
N GLY A 32 16.59 16.26 8.66
CA GLY A 32 17.39 15.05 8.84
C GLY A 32 16.61 13.77 9.23
N ALA A 33 17.36 12.69 9.43
CA ALA A 33 16.82 11.36 9.71
C ALA A 33 16.46 11.21 11.20
N GLN A 34 15.18 11.37 11.54
CA GLN A 34 14.69 11.22 12.90
C GLN A 34 13.30 10.57 12.89
N LEU A 35 12.97 9.83 13.94
CA LEU A 35 11.61 9.36 14.16
C LEU A 35 10.73 10.52 14.63
N LEU A 36 9.51 10.63 14.12
CA LEU A 36 8.54 11.62 14.53
C LEU A 36 8.23 11.49 16.03
N ASN A 37 8.14 12.64 16.70
CA ASN A 37 7.85 12.70 18.11
C ASN A 37 6.41 12.29 18.40
N ARG A 38 6.24 11.10 18.99
CA ARG A 38 4.93 10.54 19.37
C ARG A 38 4.55 10.80 20.83
N ASN A 39 5.21 11.76 21.50
CA ASN A 39 4.80 12.25 22.83
C ASN A 39 3.66 13.27 22.74
N ARG A 40 3.45 13.87 21.57
CA ARG A 40 2.32 14.76 21.27
C ARG A 40 1.55 14.19 20.09
N ILE A 41 0.46 13.52 20.39
CA ILE A 41 -0.45 12.94 19.40
C ILE A 41 -1.70 13.80 19.27
N MET A 42 -2.34 13.76 18.11
CA MET A 42 -3.62 14.40 17.90
C MET A 42 -4.66 13.91 18.94
N PRO A 43 -5.38 14.82 19.63
CA PRO A 43 -6.47 14.46 20.53
C PRO A 43 -7.58 13.71 19.77
N ASN A 44 -8.19 12.68 20.37
CA ASN A 44 -9.25 11.88 19.75
C ASN A 44 -8.86 11.27 18.38
N SER A 45 -7.58 10.95 18.19
CA SER A 45 -7.10 10.32 16.96
C SER A 45 -7.88 9.03 16.68
N PRO A 46 -8.41 8.82 15.46
CA PRO A 46 -8.95 7.53 15.10
C PRO A 46 -7.84 6.49 15.21
N ALA A 47 -8.23 5.24 15.48
CA ALA A 47 -7.31 4.12 15.35
C ALA A 47 -6.69 4.14 13.94
N ARG A 48 -5.43 3.73 13.82
CA ARG A 48 -4.72 3.69 12.53
C ARG A 48 -5.19 2.49 11.69
N VAL A 49 -6.49 2.42 11.41
CA VAL A 49 -7.14 1.26 10.81
C VAL A 49 -6.71 1.05 9.36
N THR A 50 -6.54 2.12 8.58
CA THR A 50 -6.17 2.01 7.17
C THR A 50 -4.66 1.81 6.99
N HIS A 51 -3.85 2.67 7.60
CA HIS A 51 -2.40 2.72 7.40
C HIS A 51 -1.66 2.54 8.73
N GLY A 52 -2.00 1.45 9.41
CA GLY A 52 -1.43 1.06 10.71
C GLY A 52 -0.86 -0.34 10.73
N PHE A 53 -0.86 -0.96 11.91
CA PHE A 53 -0.14 -2.19 12.19
C PHE A 53 -0.43 -3.31 11.18
N ASP A 54 -1.70 -3.66 10.97
CA ASP A 54 -2.07 -4.77 10.10
C ASP A 54 -1.73 -4.49 8.61
N ASN A 55 -1.73 -3.22 8.18
CA ASN A 55 -1.28 -2.82 6.83
C ASN A 55 0.21 -3.06 6.64
N ALA A 56 1.00 -2.50 7.55
CA ALA A 56 2.45 -2.60 7.50
C ALA A 56 2.91 -4.06 7.50
N ASN A 57 2.33 -4.90 8.38
CA ASN A 57 2.70 -6.30 8.50
C ASN A 57 2.32 -7.12 7.27
N ARG A 58 1.14 -6.91 6.67
CA ARG A 58 0.76 -7.62 5.44
C ARG A 58 1.67 -7.25 4.27
N SER A 59 1.98 -5.97 4.10
CA SER A 59 2.91 -5.52 3.06
C SER A 59 4.28 -6.20 3.22
N ALA A 60 4.82 -6.18 4.43
CA ALA A 60 6.13 -6.78 4.70
C ALA A 60 6.14 -8.30 4.52
N ALA A 61 5.08 -8.99 4.93
CA ALA A 61 4.95 -10.43 4.76
C ALA A 61 4.74 -10.83 3.29
N LEU A 62 4.08 -10.00 2.47
CA LEU A 62 3.83 -10.27 1.05
C LEU A 62 5.09 -10.13 0.18
N LEU A 63 6.01 -9.22 0.56
CA LEU A 63 7.16 -8.84 -0.26
C LEU A 63 7.98 -10.03 -0.81
N PRO A 64 8.36 -11.05 -0.02
CA PRO A 64 9.15 -12.17 -0.54
C PRO A 64 8.46 -12.93 -1.68
N TYR A 65 7.13 -13.01 -1.67
CA TYR A 65 6.34 -13.71 -2.70
C TYR A 65 6.28 -12.93 -4.01
N ILE A 66 6.32 -11.60 -3.94
CA ILE A 66 6.47 -10.75 -5.14
C ILE A 66 7.85 -10.97 -5.74
N ILE A 67 8.90 -10.94 -4.91
CA ILE A 67 10.29 -11.16 -5.38
C ILE A 67 10.45 -12.55 -6.02
N ASP A 68 9.88 -13.58 -5.40
CA ASP A 68 9.88 -14.95 -5.92
C ASP A 68 9.14 -15.06 -7.28
N LEU A 69 8.00 -14.36 -7.44
CA LEU A 69 7.33 -14.23 -8.74
C LEU A 69 8.22 -13.59 -9.79
N LEU A 70 8.93 -12.50 -9.44
CA LEU A 70 9.85 -11.83 -10.36
C LEU A 70 11.02 -12.75 -10.74
N ASN A 71 11.55 -13.53 -9.80
CA ASN A 71 12.64 -14.48 -10.07
C ASN A 71 12.23 -15.55 -11.08
N ARG A 72 11.02 -16.11 -10.97
CA ARG A 72 10.51 -17.07 -11.95
C ARG A 72 10.31 -16.47 -13.34
N ASN A 73 9.93 -15.19 -13.39
CA ASN A 73 9.62 -14.46 -14.62
C ASN A 73 10.76 -13.51 -15.03
N GLN A 74 11.98 -13.74 -14.52
CA GLN A 74 13.09 -12.81 -14.65
C GLN A 74 13.40 -12.44 -16.10
N LYS A 75 13.33 -13.41 -17.02
CA LYS A 75 13.63 -13.21 -18.45
C LYS A 75 12.67 -12.27 -19.17
N GLU A 76 11.49 -12.04 -18.59
CA GLU A 76 10.49 -11.12 -19.16
C GLU A 76 10.77 -9.66 -18.76
N LEU A 77 11.51 -9.43 -17.68
CA LEU A 77 11.79 -8.10 -17.17
C LEU A 77 12.83 -7.36 -18.03
N PRO A 78 12.84 -6.02 -18.03
CA PRO A 78 13.94 -5.23 -18.59
C PRO A 78 15.30 -5.59 -17.98
N GLU A 79 16.36 -5.58 -18.79
CA GLU A 79 17.71 -6.02 -18.40
C GLU A 79 18.22 -5.35 -17.10
N HIS A 80 17.94 -4.05 -16.93
CA HIS A 80 18.36 -3.31 -15.73
C HIS A 80 17.66 -3.81 -14.44
N LEU A 81 16.41 -4.28 -14.53
CA LEU A 81 15.71 -4.88 -13.39
C LEU A 81 16.15 -6.32 -13.15
N GLN A 82 16.48 -7.06 -14.21
CA GLN A 82 17.08 -8.39 -14.06
C GLN A 82 18.37 -8.33 -13.25
N LYS A 83 19.24 -7.36 -13.54
CA LYS A 83 20.50 -7.14 -12.80
C LYS A 83 20.24 -6.82 -11.32
N GLN A 84 19.37 -5.85 -11.04
CA GLN A 84 19.00 -5.48 -9.67
C GLN A 84 18.36 -6.64 -8.88
N LEU A 85 17.58 -7.50 -9.56
CA LEU A 85 16.94 -8.65 -8.93
C LEU A 85 17.95 -9.72 -8.50
N VAL A 86 18.98 -9.98 -9.31
CA VAL A 86 20.06 -10.95 -8.98
C VAL A 86 20.90 -10.49 -7.79
N GLU A 87 21.00 -9.18 -7.59
CA GLU A 87 21.75 -8.59 -6.48
C GLU A 87 21.02 -8.71 -5.13
N LEU A 88 19.74 -9.10 -5.12
CA LEU A 88 18.98 -9.25 -3.88
C LEU A 88 19.47 -10.46 -3.06
N THR A 89 20.06 -10.18 -1.90
CA THR A 89 20.39 -11.17 -0.87
C THR A 89 19.25 -11.29 0.15
N PRO A 90 19.23 -12.33 1.01
CA PRO A 90 18.27 -12.42 2.11
C PRO A 90 18.26 -11.18 3.02
N GLU A 91 19.42 -10.56 3.25
CA GLU A 91 19.53 -9.31 4.01
C GLU A 91 18.86 -8.13 3.31
N HIS A 92 18.98 -8.03 1.98
CA HIS A 92 18.25 -7.03 1.20
C HIS A 92 16.74 -7.22 1.33
N ILE A 93 16.26 -8.46 1.24
CA ILE A 93 14.84 -8.77 1.39
C ILE A 93 14.36 -8.36 2.77
N LYS A 94 15.07 -8.74 3.83
CA LYS A 94 14.72 -8.35 5.21
C LYS A 94 14.74 -6.84 5.42
N ALA A 95 15.73 -6.14 4.86
CA ALA A 95 15.79 -4.68 4.91
C ALA A 95 14.62 -4.03 4.16
N LEU A 96 14.22 -4.56 3.00
CA LEU A 96 13.05 -4.10 2.26
C LEU A 96 11.74 -4.41 2.98
N GLN A 97 11.66 -5.49 3.75
CA GLN A 97 10.52 -5.74 4.64
C GLN A 97 10.44 -4.67 5.74
N ILE A 98 11.57 -4.21 6.28
CA ILE A 98 11.61 -3.04 7.20
C ILE A 98 11.12 -1.77 6.49
N VAL A 99 11.55 -1.53 5.25
CA VAL A 99 11.07 -0.40 4.44
C VAL A 99 9.55 -0.48 4.23
N ALA A 100 9.01 -1.66 3.91
CA ALA A 100 7.57 -1.88 3.76
C ALA A 100 6.81 -1.62 5.07
N LEU A 101 7.38 -2.02 6.22
CA LEU A 101 6.83 -1.72 7.54
C LEU A 101 6.80 -0.21 7.81
N MET A 102 7.80 0.54 7.33
CA MET A 102 7.94 1.98 7.55
C MET A 102 7.22 2.85 6.51
N ARG A 103 6.67 2.27 5.43
CA ARG A 103 6.12 3.03 4.30
C ARG A 103 5.09 4.11 4.70
N ALA A 104 4.24 3.82 5.70
CA ALA A 104 3.21 4.75 6.18
C ALA A 104 3.58 5.44 7.49
N SER A 105 4.85 5.38 7.91
CA SER A 105 5.28 5.89 9.22
C SER A 105 5.14 7.41 9.30
N GLY A 106 5.49 8.12 8.22
CA GLY A 106 5.51 9.58 8.12
C GLY A 106 4.14 10.28 8.15
N ARG A 107 3.04 9.52 8.25
CA ARG A 107 1.70 10.09 8.40
C ARG A 107 1.59 10.80 9.76
N HIS A 108 1.25 12.07 9.72
CA HIS A 108 1.23 12.97 10.87
C HIS A 108 -0.02 13.86 10.82
N TYR A 109 -0.32 14.58 11.89
CA TYR A 109 -1.37 15.59 11.93
C TYR A 109 -0.87 16.91 11.33
N HIS A 110 -1.66 17.47 10.42
CA HIS A 110 -1.44 18.76 9.80
C HIS A 110 -2.63 19.66 10.16
N PRO A 111 -2.43 20.67 11.04
CA PRO A 111 -3.52 21.45 11.65
C PRO A 111 -4.54 22.04 10.67
N ASN A 112 -4.09 22.43 9.48
CA ASN A 112 -4.93 23.07 8.46
C ASN A 112 -5.43 22.13 7.37
N ILE A 113 -5.10 20.83 7.43
CA ILE A 113 -5.47 19.87 6.38
C ILE A 113 -6.20 18.67 6.99
N THR A 114 -5.69 18.06 8.06
CA THR A 114 -6.30 16.86 8.69
C THR A 114 -7.76 17.01 9.10
N PRO A 115 -8.18 18.15 9.69
CA PRO A 115 -9.59 18.32 10.06
C PRO A 115 -10.56 18.22 8.87
N HIS A 116 -10.13 18.57 7.66
CA HIS A 116 -10.96 18.48 6.45
C HIS A 116 -11.16 17.05 5.93
N TYR A 117 -10.41 16.08 6.45
CA TYR A 117 -10.47 14.67 6.04
C TYR A 117 -10.94 13.77 7.19
N TRP A 118 -11.93 14.22 7.96
CA TRP A 118 -12.44 13.51 9.15
C TRP A 118 -11.34 13.09 10.13
N ASN A 119 -10.33 13.96 10.28
CA ASN A 119 -9.14 13.70 11.08
C ASN A 119 -8.27 12.51 10.60
N ASN A 120 -8.42 12.06 9.36
CA ASN A 120 -7.51 11.11 8.73
C ASN A 120 -6.40 11.88 7.99
N PRO A 121 -5.11 11.63 8.28
CA PRO A 121 -4.00 12.30 7.60
C PRO A 121 -3.71 11.70 6.21
N ASP A 122 -4.77 11.47 5.45
CA ASP A 122 -4.73 11.00 4.08
C ASP A 122 -5.22 12.10 3.14
N TYR A 123 -4.40 13.15 3.05
CA TYR A 123 -4.68 14.45 2.41
C TYR A 123 -4.87 14.43 0.89
N GLY A 124 -5.19 13.27 0.31
CA GLY A 124 -5.39 13.11 -1.13
C GLY A 124 -4.09 12.99 -1.95
N SER A 125 -2.96 13.54 -1.50
CA SER A 125 -1.65 13.35 -2.14
C SER A 125 -0.71 12.52 -1.25
N GLY A 126 -0.19 11.42 -1.79
CA GLY A 126 0.74 10.53 -1.10
C GLY A 126 2.07 11.18 -0.69
N SER A 127 2.46 12.24 -1.41
CA SER A 127 3.77 12.90 -1.31
C SER A 127 4.03 13.63 0.02
N LEU A 128 2.99 14.19 0.66
CA LEU A 128 3.15 15.02 1.86
C LEU A 128 3.67 14.24 3.07
N TYR A 129 3.24 12.98 3.24
CA TYR A 129 3.77 12.12 4.31
C TYR A 129 4.98 11.31 3.88
N ALA A 130 5.15 11.06 2.58
CA ALA A 130 6.22 10.19 2.07
C ALA A 130 7.62 10.76 2.34
N LYS A 131 7.80 12.08 2.30
CA LYS A 131 9.06 12.76 2.69
C LYS A 131 9.44 12.45 4.15
N TYR A 132 8.49 12.57 5.07
CA TYR A 132 8.72 12.18 6.48
C TYR A 132 8.89 10.66 6.62
N GLY A 133 8.20 9.87 5.79
CA GLY A 133 8.34 8.42 5.74
C GLY A 133 9.76 7.98 5.37
N GLU A 134 10.38 8.61 4.37
CA GLU A 134 11.79 8.39 4.03
C GLU A 134 12.72 8.71 5.22
N GLN A 135 12.54 9.86 5.86
CA GLN A 135 13.35 10.26 7.02
C GLN A 135 13.21 9.30 8.21
N GLU A 136 11.98 8.92 8.53
CA GLU A 136 11.70 7.96 9.60
C GLU A 136 12.22 6.57 9.27
N CYS A 137 12.07 6.12 8.03
CA CYS A 137 12.62 4.85 7.57
C CYS A 137 14.14 4.83 7.72
N LEU A 138 14.82 5.90 7.28
CA LEU A 138 16.26 6.03 7.45
C LEU A 138 16.68 6.02 8.92
N ALA A 139 15.91 6.64 9.81
CA ALA A 139 16.16 6.60 11.26
C ALA A 139 15.96 5.18 11.82
N MET A 140 14.92 4.46 11.39
CA MET A 140 14.64 3.10 11.84
C MET A 140 15.69 2.09 11.36
N LEU A 141 16.15 2.20 10.11
CA LEU A 141 17.24 1.37 9.57
C LEU A 141 18.52 1.52 10.40
N LYS A 142 18.86 2.77 10.78
CA LYS A 142 20.00 3.04 11.67
C LYS A 142 19.77 2.50 13.07
N GLU A 143 18.59 2.71 13.65
CA GLU A 143 18.25 2.27 14.99
C GLU A 143 18.31 0.74 15.13
N LEU A 144 17.86 0.01 14.11
CA LEU A 144 17.92 -1.44 14.07
C LEU A 144 19.33 -1.97 13.72
N ASN A 145 20.34 -1.12 13.55
CA ASN A 145 21.69 -1.53 13.12
C ASN A 145 21.67 -2.36 11.82
N VAL A 146 20.84 -1.95 10.85
CA VAL A 146 20.90 -2.53 9.49
C VAL A 146 22.31 -2.29 8.92
N PRO A 147 22.92 -3.28 8.22
CA PRO A 147 24.25 -3.10 7.65
C PRO A 147 24.31 -1.93 6.66
N PHE A 148 25.23 -1.00 6.89
CA PHE A 148 25.39 0.19 6.04
C PHE A 148 25.72 -0.14 4.57
N THR A 149 26.24 -1.35 4.32
CA THR A 149 26.53 -1.88 2.98
C THR A 149 25.27 -2.09 2.13
N LEU A 150 24.07 -2.10 2.73
CA LEU A 150 22.78 -2.19 2.04
C LEU A 150 22.23 -0.83 1.59
N GLU A 151 23.06 0.21 1.54
CA GLU A 151 22.72 1.55 1.02
C GLU A 151 21.43 2.15 1.63
N HIS A 152 21.44 2.47 2.92
CA HIS A 152 20.23 2.93 3.65
C HIS A 152 19.47 4.07 2.98
N GLN A 153 20.16 4.98 2.28
CA GLN A 153 19.52 6.06 1.53
C GLN A 153 18.66 5.53 0.38
N LYS A 154 19.14 4.53 -0.35
CA LYS A 154 18.38 3.87 -1.44
C LYS A 154 17.16 3.13 -0.88
N LEU A 155 17.35 2.39 0.22
CA LEU A 155 16.26 1.70 0.93
C LEU A 155 15.19 2.67 1.42
N ALA A 156 15.58 3.75 2.09
CA ALA A 156 14.65 4.75 2.60
C ALA A 156 13.95 5.52 1.46
N PHE A 157 14.68 5.85 0.39
CA PHE A 157 14.12 6.52 -0.79
C PHE A 157 12.97 5.74 -1.41
N ALA A 158 12.94 4.41 -1.33
CA ALA A 158 11.82 3.62 -1.84
C ALA A 158 10.46 3.98 -1.20
N VAL A 159 10.44 4.51 0.03
CA VAL A 159 9.22 5.06 0.67
C VAL A 159 8.71 6.32 -0.03
N LEU A 160 9.61 7.14 -0.57
CA LEU A 160 9.25 8.33 -1.33
C LEU A 160 9.01 8.00 -2.81
N GLY A 161 9.98 7.33 -3.43
CA GLY A 161 10.00 7.02 -4.86
C GLY A 161 8.77 6.25 -5.32
N ASN A 162 8.26 5.31 -4.51
CA ASN A 162 7.07 4.53 -4.87
C ASN A 162 5.81 5.38 -5.12
N GLU A 163 5.69 6.58 -4.52
CA GLU A 163 4.57 7.48 -4.79
C GLU A 163 4.65 8.10 -6.18
N PHE A 164 5.87 8.24 -6.71
CA PHE A 164 6.15 8.97 -7.94
C PHE A 164 6.44 8.07 -9.15
N VAL A 165 6.53 6.74 -8.97
CA VAL A 165 6.80 5.82 -10.10
C VAL A 165 5.69 5.77 -11.15
N THR A 166 4.50 6.29 -10.86
CA THR A 166 3.38 6.29 -11.81
C THR A 166 3.64 7.27 -12.97
N CYS A 167 3.08 6.98 -14.15
CA CYS A 167 3.26 7.79 -15.35
C CYS A 167 2.70 9.23 -15.23
N LEU A 168 1.88 9.50 -14.20
CA LEU A 168 1.34 10.82 -13.90
C LEU A 168 2.45 11.85 -13.62
N HIS A 169 3.60 11.42 -13.12
CA HIS A 169 4.70 12.32 -12.74
C HIS A 169 5.80 12.46 -13.80
N ALA A 170 5.77 11.66 -14.88
CA ALA A 170 6.76 11.73 -15.95
C ALA A 170 6.79 13.10 -16.66
N ASN A 171 5.63 13.76 -16.75
CA ASN A 171 5.44 15.06 -17.39
C ASN A 171 4.97 16.14 -16.41
N SER A 172 5.26 15.98 -15.11
CA SER A 172 4.87 16.99 -14.12
C SER A 172 5.59 18.32 -14.37
N ASN A 173 4.87 19.43 -14.18
CA ASN A 173 5.47 20.77 -14.14
C ASN A 173 6.23 21.04 -12.82
N ASP A 174 6.10 20.15 -11.84
CA ASP A 174 6.90 20.15 -10.63
C ASP A 174 8.21 19.38 -10.89
N GLU A 175 9.32 20.11 -11.02
CA GLU A 175 10.65 19.55 -11.27
C GLU A 175 11.12 18.62 -10.15
N SER A 176 10.66 18.83 -8.90
CA SER A 176 10.97 17.92 -7.78
C SER A 176 10.27 16.58 -7.96
N ALA A 177 8.98 16.61 -8.31
CA ALA A 177 8.20 15.41 -8.61
C ALA A 177 8.78 14.64 -9.80
N LYS A 178 9.14 15.35 -10.88
CA LYS A 178 9.76 14.78 -12.08
C LYS A 178 11.12 14.16 -11.79
N SER A 179 11.96 14.83 -11.01
CA SER A 179 13.26 14.30 -10.57
C SER A 179 13.10 13.03 -9.73
N THR A 180 12.14 13.03 -8.80
CA THR A 180 11.82 11.86 -7.97
C THR A 180 11.31 10.68 -8.81
N HIS A 181 10.42 10.95 -9.77
CA HIS A 181 9.94 9.95 -10.74
C HIS A 181 11.11 9.32 -11.51
N ASN A 182 12.00 10.14 -12.08
CA ASN A 182 13.13 9.66 -12.87
C ASN A 182 14.09 8.78 -12.06
N ARG A 183 14.24 9.05 -10.76
CA ARG A 183 15.04 8.23 -9.84
C ARG A 183 14.33 6.91 -9.47
N GLY A 184 13.00 6.91 -9.35
CA GLY A 184 12.25 5.75 -8.86
C GLY A 184 11.77 4.78 -9.93
N LYS A 185 11.49 5.25 -11.16
CA LYS A 185 10.78 4.46 -12.19
C LYS A 185 11.52 3.20 -12.67
N ASP A 186 12.84 3.20 -12.58
CA ASP A 186 13.72 2.09 -12.99
C ASP A 186 14.42 1.43 -11.77
N ASP A 187 14.04 1.83 -10.55
CA ASP A 187 14.59 1.31 -9.30
C ASP A 187 13.69 0.19 -8.75
N LEU A 188 14.25 -1.00 -8.61
CA LEU A 188 13.50 -2.19 -8.21
C LEU A 188 12.85 -2.01 -6.82
N TYR A 189 13.49 -1.28 -5.90
CA TYR A 189 12.97 -1.12 -4.54
C TYR A 189 11.72 -0.23 -4.55
N CYS A 190 11.77 0.88 -5.28
CA CYS A 190 10.60 1.76 -5.50
C CYS A 190 9.43 1.00 -6.13
N LEU A 191 9.71 0.16 -7.13
CA LEU A 191 8.70 -0.65 -7.83
C LEU A 191 8.08 -1.72 -6.92
N LEU A 192 8.88 -2.42 -6.12
CA LEU A 192 8.38 -3.42 -5.15
C LEU A 192 7.49 -2.78 -4.09
N ILE A 193 7.92 -1.66 -3.51
CA ILE A 193 7.11 -0.93 -2.52
C ILE A 193 5.83 -0.37 -3.15
N ASN A 194 5.86 0.05 -4.42
CA ASN A 194 4.67 0.50 -5.14
C ASN A 194 3.64 -0.62 -5.29
N VAL A 195 4.07 -1.84 -5.64
CA VAL A 195 3.16 -2.99 -5.71
C VAL A 195 2.48 -3.25 -4.37
N LEU A 196 3.25 -3.27 -3.28
CA LEU A 196 2.69 -3.45 -1.93
C LEU A 196 1.66 -2.37 -1.59
N ASN A 197 2.01 -1.11 -1.87
CA ASN A 197 1.13 0.02 -1.63
C ASN A 197 -0.19 -0.14 -2.39
N VAL A 198 -0.14 -0.37 -3.71
CA VAL A 198 -1.35 -0.50 -4.54
C VAL A 198 -2.21 -1.69 -4.11
N LEU A 199 -1.62 -2.86 -3.85
CA LEU A 199 -2.38 -4.02 -3.39
C LEU A 199 -3.05 -3.77 -2.04
N GLU A 200 -2.42 -3.03 -1.12
CA GLU A 200 -3.03 -2.67 0.14
C GLU A 200 -4.08 -1.56 0.03
N THR A 201 -4.03 -0.68 -0.98
CA THR A 201 -5.09 0.33 -1.18
C THR A 201 -6.45 -0.27 -1.50
N THR A 202 -6.51 -1.55 -1.86
CA THR A 202 -7.75 -2.28 -2.17
C THR A 202 -8.74 -2.36 -0.99
N ARG A 203 -8.33 -1.93 0.21
CA ARG A 203 -9.16 -1.91 1.42
C ARG A 203 -9.65 -0.55 1.88
N ASP A 204 -9.07 0.54 1.36
CA ASP A 204 -9.05 1.83 2.07
C ASP A 204 -10.30 2.68 1.82
N ARG A 205 -10.81 2.72 0.58
CA ARG A 205 -11.81 3.73 0.22
C ARG A 205 -12.99 3.14 -0.53
N LYS A 206 -14.18 3.43 -0.01
CA LYS A 206 -15.45 3.10 -0.65
C LYS A 206 -15.49 3.70 -2.05
N ASP A 207 -16.04 2.95 -3.00
CA ASP A 207 -16.28 3.38 -4.39
C ASP A 207 -15.01 3.68 -5.21
N LYS A 208 -13.82 3.27 -4.74
CA LYS A 208 -12.60 3.33 -5.54
C LYS A 208 -12.39 2.07 -6.38
N VAL A 209 -11.81 2.29 -7.56
CA VAL A 209 -11.34 1.23 -8.45
C VAL A 209 -9.81 1.21 -8.43
N VAL A 210 -9.24 0.06 -8.10
CA VAL A 210 -7.80 -0.22 -8.21
C VAL A 210 -7.56 -0.99 -9.49
N GLN A 211 -6.84 -0.40 -10.44
CA GLN A 211 -6.42 -1.07 -11.66
C GLN A 211 -5.00 -1.62 -11.48
N LEU A 212 -4.82 -2.94 -11.62
CA LEU A 212 -3.48 -3.52 -11.46
C LEU A 212 -2.53 -3.06 -12.57
N GLU A 213 -3.06 -2.72 -13.75
CA GLU A 213 -2.31 -2.17 -14.89
C GLU A 213 -1.69 -0.80 -14.60
N TRP A 214 -2.09 -0.12 -13.52
CA TRP A 214 -1.43 1.13 -13.10
C TRP A 214 -0.10 0.90 -12.38
N MET A 215 0.19 -0.34 -11.97
CA MET A 215 1.48 -0.69 -11.39
C MET A 215 2.53 -0.84 -12.50
N PRO A 216 3.61 -0.05 -12.50
CA PRO A 216 4.61 -0.14 -13.57
C PRO A 216 5.22 -1.54 -13.71
N LEU A 217 5.44 -2.23 -12.60
CA LEU A 217 6.00 -3.58 -12.59
C LEU A 217 5.09 -4.62 -13.27
N PHE A 218 3.77 -4.47 -13.16
CA PHE A 218 2.82 -5.33 -13.87
C PHE A 218 2.99 -5.21 -15.40
N ASN A 219 3.20 -3.99 -15.89
CA ASN A 219 3.38 -3.72 -17.32
C ASN A 219 4.76 -4.13 -17.85
N GLN A 220 5.73 -4.34 -16.96
CA GLN A 220 7.07 -4.82 -17.31
C GLN A 220 7.18 -6.35 -17.36
N LEU A 221 6.18 -7.06 -16.83
CA LEU A 221 6.08 -8.52 -16.95
C LEU A 221 5.53 -8.91 -18.33
N GLY A 222 5.93 -10.07 -18.82
CA GLY A 222 5.32 -10.71 -19.96
C GLY A 222 3.97 -11.33 -19.59
N LYS A 223 3.33 -12.00 -20.55
CA LYS A 223 1.98 -12.54 -20.37
C LYS A 223 1.89 -13.57 -19.24
N ASP A 224 2.92 -14.40 -19.08
CA ASP A 224 2.94 -15.44 -18.05
C ASP A 224 3.18 -14.82 -16.68
N GLY A 225 4.14 -13.88 -16.57
CA GLY A 225 4.36 -13.11 -15.34
C GLY A 225 3.13 -12.30 -14.91
N GLN A 226 2.43 -11.66 -15.85
CA GLN A 226 1.18 -10.94 -15.58
C GLN A 226 0.09 -11.87 -15.04
N LYS A 227 -0.04 -13.08 -15.60
CA LYS A 227 -1.00 -14.08 -15.13
C LYS A 227 -0.69 -14.55 -13.71
N GLU A 228 0.58 -14.83 -13.40
CA GLU A 228 1.01 -15.14 -12.03
C GLU A 228 0.72 -13.98 -11.08
N PHE A 229 0.97 -12.75 -11.51
CA PHE A 229 0.78 -11.55 -10.70
C PHE A 229 -0.70 -11.35 -10.38
N ILE A 230 -1.58 -11.52 -11.36
CA ILE A 230 -3.04 -11.49 -11.15
C ILE A 230 -3.45 -12.53 -10.11
N ASN A 231 -2.91 -13.74 -10.19
CA ASN A 231 -3.23 -14.80 -9.23
C ASN A 231 -2.69 -14.50 -7.82
N LEU A 232 -1.53 -13.86 -7.71
CA LEU A 232 -0.99 -13.38 -6.44
C LEU A 232 -1.89 -12.27 -5.87
N ALA A 233 -2.24 -11.27 -6.67
CA ALA A 233 -3.12 -10.17 -6.28
C ALA A 233 -4.51 -10.68 -5.83
N LYS A 234 -5.11 -11.64 -6.56
CA LYS A 234 -6.36 -12.31 -6.17
C LYS A 234 -6.27 -12.90 -4.78
N ALA A 235 -5.29 -13.75 -4.54
CA ALA A 235 -5.14 -14.42 -3.24
C ALA A 235 -4.88 -13.41 -2.11
N HIS A 236 -4.06 -12.39 -2.37
CA HIS A 236 -3.78 -11.36 -1.38
C HIS A 236 -5.05 -10.57 -1.02
N VAL A 237 -5.81 -10.11 -2.02
CA VAL A 237 -7.04 -9.34 -1.80
C VAL A 237 -8.12 -10.19 -1.10
N GLU A 238 -8.25 -11.48 -1.41
CA GLU A 238 -9.13 -12.39 -0.67
C GLU A 238 -8.66 -12.64 0.77
N SER A 239 -7.34 -12.68 1.01
CA SER A 239 -6.82 -12.73 2.39
C SER A 239 -7.19 -11.45 3.15
N ILE A 240 -7.05 -10.28 2.55
CA ILE A 240 -7.48 -9.00 3.14
C ILE A 240 -8.97 -9.08 3.49
N ARG A 241 -9.82 -9.52 2.55
CA ARG A 241 -11.26 -9.71 2.77
C ARG A 241 -11.52 -10.61 3.96
N THR A 242 -10.83 -11.74 4.06
CA THR A 242 -11.02 -12.71 5.15
C THR A 242 -10.63 -12.11 6.50
N LEU A 243 -9.52 -11.36 6.54
CA LEU A 243 -8.99 -10.78 7.76
C LEU A 243 -9.83 -9.59 8.24
N GLN A 244 -10.21 -8.71 7.33
CA GLN A 244 -11.00 -7.49 7.61
C GLN A 244 -12.50 -7.72 7.58
N GLU A 245 -12.94 -8.86 7.06
CA GLU A 245 -14.33 -9.29 6.85
C GLU A 245 -15.12 -8.49 5.81
N PHE A 246 -14.45 -7.58 5.08
CA PHE A 246 -15.01 -6.81 3.98
C PHE A 246 -13.92 -6.29 3.05
N LEU A 247 -14.33 -5.89 1.84
CA LEU A 247 -13.56 -5.04 0.93
C LEU A 247 -14.35 -3.79 0.56
N TRP A 248 -13.66 -2.66 0.41
CA TRP A 248 -14.28 -1.36 0.06
C TRP A 248 -14.06 -0.97 -1.40
N THR A 249 -13.08 -1.56 -2.07
CA THR A 249 -12.73 -1.22 -3.46
C THR A 249 -13.09 -2.33 -4.42
N THR A 250 -13.22 -1.96 -5.70
CA THR A 250 -13.17 -2.92 -6.80
C THR A 250 -11.74 -3.01 -7.32
N THR A 251 -11.20 -4.21 -7.46
CA THR A 251 -9.89 -4.45 -8.11
C THR A 251 -10.10 -5.01 -9.51
N LYS A 252 -9.38 -4.48 -10.50
CA LYS A 252 -9.55 -4.83 -11.92
C LYS A 252 -8.22 -5.00 -12.67
N VAL A 253 -8.31 -5.71 -13.81
CA VAL A 253 -7.35 -5.68 -14.93
C VAL A 253 -8.15 -5.50 -16.21
N GLY A 254 -7.93 -4.41 -16.94
CA GLY A 254 -8.82 -3.96 -17.99
C GLY A 254 -10.27 -3.89 -17.50
N GLU A 255 -11.14 -4.63 -18.18
CA GLU A 255 -12.55 -4.76 -17.81
C GLU A 255 -12.83 -5.92 -16.84
N GLN A 256 -11.85 -6.80 -16.58
CA GLN A 256 -12.03 -7.94 -15.69
C GLN A 256 -12.02 -7.50 -14.23
N ILE A 257 -13.10 -7.78 -13.51
CA ILE A 257 -13.15 -7.66 -12.05
C ILE A 257 -12.40 -8.85 -11.43
N ILE A 258 -11.40 -8.52 -10.63
CA ILE A 258 -10.56 -9.45 -9.88
C ILE A 258 -11.10 -9.65 -8.47
N ALA A 259 -11.58 -8.57 -7.85
CA ALA A 259 -12.27 -8.58 -6.56
C ALA A 259 -13.28 -7.42 -6.54
N ALA A 260 -14.45 -7.66 -5.93
CA ALA A 260 -15.51 -6.68 -5.78
C ALA A 260 -15.71 -6.31 -4.30
N PRO A 261 -16.22 -5.10 -4.00
CA PRO A 261 -16.47 -4.69 -2.63
C PRO A 261 -17.61 -5.51 -2.00
N ASP A 262 -17.49 -5.78 -0.70
CA ASP A 262 -18.55 -6.38 0.11
C ASP A 262 -19.28 -5.24 0.82
N MET A 263 -20.37 -4.75 0.24
CA MET A 263 -21.17 -3.67 0.81
C MET A 263 -21.95 -4.16 2.05
N VAL A 264 -21.24 -4.46 3.15
CA VAL A 264 -21.87 -4.92 4.39
C VAL A 264 -22.08 -3.74 5.34
N LYS A 265 -23.33 -3.29 5.46
CA LYS A 265 -23.72 -2.31 6.49
C LYS A 265 -23.39 -2.87 7.88
N GLY A 266 -22.67 -2.09 8.69
CA GLY A 266 -22.44 -2.37 10.12
C GLY A 266 -21.17 -3.16 10.45
N LYS A 267 -20.35 -3.58 9.47
CA LYS A 267 -19.01 -4.13 9.77
C LYS A 267 -18.02 -3.00 10.04
N ASN A 268 -17.34 -3.08 11.18
CA ASN A 268 -16.24 -2.19 11.56
C ASN A 268 -14.96 -3.01 11.72
N TYR A 269 -13.84 -2.46 11.27
CA TYR A 269 -12.50 -3.02 11.49
C TYR A 269 -11.70 -2.02 12.31
N ASP A 270 -11.01 -2.48 13.36
CA ASP A 270 -10.32 -1.64 14.34
C ASP A 270 -8.79 -1.60 14.16
N GLY A 271 -8.25 -2.34 13.19
CA GLY A 271 -6.87 -2.19 12.72
C GLY A 271 -5.80 -2.95 13.50
N LYS A 272 -6.17 -3.85 14.43
CA LYS A 272 -5.20 -4.69 15.15
C LYS A 272 -5.77 -6.07 15.51
N LYS A 273 -6.07 -6.88 14.50
CA LYS A 273 -6.68 -8.20 14.71
C LYS A 273 -5.66 -9.28 15.07
N TYR A 274 -4.39 -9.11 14.67
CA TYR A 274 -3.37 -10.15 14.80
C TYR A 274 -2.02 -9.62 15.30
N THR A 275 -1.21 -10.53 15.86
CA THR A 275 0.21 -10.26 16.13
C THR A 275 1.00 -10.24 14.81
N ALA A 276 2.22 -9.69 14.84
CA ALA A 276 3.11 -9.72 13.68
C ALA A 276 3.33 -11.16 13.19
N GLN A 277 3.74 -12.07 14.09
CA GLN A 277 3.94 -13.49 13.78
C GLN A 277 2.73 -14.10 13.06
N LYS A 278 1.53 -13.94 13.64
CA LYS A 278 0.32 -14.51 13.06
C LYS A 278 0.01 -13.93 11.68
N MET A 279 0.32 -12.66 11.43
CA MET A 279 0.17 -12.07 10.10
C MET A 279 1.12 -12.71 9.09
N PHE A 280 2.39 -12.90 9.46
CA PHE A 280 3.37 -13.57 8.60
C PHE A 280 2.97 -15.01 8.30
N ASP A 281 2.52 -15.76 9.31
CA ASP A 281 2.03 -17.14 9.14
C ASP A 281 0.83 -17.21 8.18
N LEU A 282 -0.11 -16.27 8.28
CA LEU A 282 -1.30 -16.23 7.43
C LEU A 282 -0.97 -15.91 5.96
N ILE A 283 -0.07 -14.96 5.72
CA ILE A 283 0.39 -14.64 4.37
C ILE A 283 1.20 -15.82 3.81
N ALA A 284 2.00 -16.49 4.65
CA ALA A 284 2.71 -17.71 4.26
C ALA A 284 1.77 -18.86 3.91
N ALA A 285 0.69 -19.08 4.66
CA ALA A 285 -0.31 -20.09 4.31
C ALA A 285 -1.04 -19.73 3.00
N THR A 286 -1.23 -18.43 2.72
CA THR A 286 -1.93 -17.95 1.51
C THR A 286 -1.06 -18.08 0.26
N HIS A 287 0.25 -17.85 0.37
CA HIS A 287 1.16 -17.70 -0.77
C HIS A 287 2.28 -18.74 -0.85
N GLY A 288 2.60 -19.42 0.24
CA GLY A 288 3.73 -20.36 0.37
C GLY A 288 3.45 -21.78 -0.14
N GLU A 289 2.20 -22.23 -0.18
CA GLU A 289 1.81 -23.53 -0.74
C GLU A 289 1.04 -23.37 -2.05
N ARG A 290 1.74 -23.17 -3.18
CA ARG A 290 1.12 -23.30 -4.51
C ARG A 290 1.63 -24.51 -5.27
N THR A 291 1.25 -25.67 -4.74
CA THR A 291 0.81 -26.81 -5.56
C THR A 291 -0.58 -27.26 -5.13
N LYS A 292 -1.55 -26.34 -5.03
CA LYS A 292 -2.98 -26.68 -5.11
C LYS A 292 -3.69 -25.65 -5.97
N VAL A 293 -3.63 -25.89 -7.28
CA VAL A 293 -4.67 -25.40 -8.19
C VAL A 293 -5.91 -26.26 -7.89
N GLU A 294 -6.74 -25.82 -6.95
CA GLU A 294 -8.08 -26.38 -6.84
C GLU A 294 -8.94 -25.82 -7.98
N LYS A 295 -9.42 -26.77 -8.80
CA LYS A 295 -10.42 -26.57 -9.84
C LYS A 295 -11.73 -26.07 -9.23
N ASN A 296 -12.42 -25.26 -10.03
CA ASN A 296 -13.85 -24.91 -9.98
C ASN A 296 -14.27 -23.79 -9.01
N ALA A 297 -14.42 -22.59 -9.59
CA ALA A 297 -15.34 -21.55 -9.11
C ALA A 297 -16.12 -20.93 -10.29
N GLU A 298 -16.66 -21.76 -11.19
CA GLU A 298 -17.58 -21.29 -12.23
C GLU A 298 -18.89 -20.71 -11.64
N ASN A 299 -19.19 -20.95 -10.36
CA ASN A 299 -20.38 -20.40 -9.68
C ASN A 299 -20.19 -19.02 -9.00
N GLN A 300 -19.01 -18.39 -9.03
CA GLN A 300 -18.80 -17.08 -8.39
C GLN A 300 -18.86 -15.88 -9.36
N LEU A 301 -18.65 -16.11 -10.66
CA LEU A 301 -18.77 -15.07 -11.69
C LEU A 301 -20.22 -14.60 -11.87
N GLU A 302 -21.20 -15.50 -11.71
CA GLU A 302 -22.64 -15.17 -11.77
C GLU A 302 -23.02 -14.20 -10.65
N ASN A 303 -22.52 -14.42 -9.42
CA ASN A 303 -22.77 -13.55 -8.26
C ASN A 303 -22.12 -12.17 -8.41
N ALA A 304 -20.90 -12.10 -8.96
CA ALA A 304 -20.24 -10.82 -9.24
C ALA A 304 -20.96 -10.03 -10.35
N ARG A 305 -21.51 -10.70 -11.36
CA ARG A 305 -22.32 -10.08 -12.42
C ARG A 305 -23.66 -9.55 -11.88
N VAL A 306 -24.34 -10.33 -11.06
CA VAL A 306 -25.61 -9.94 -10.43
C VAL A 306 -25.40 -8.76 -9.47
N ALA A 307 -24.32 -8.75 -8.70
CA ALA A 307 -23.95 -7.61 -7.84
C ALA A 307 -23.65 -6.33 -8.65
N ALA A 308 -22.95 -6.44 -9.78
CA ALA A 308 -22.66 -5.30 -10.65
C ALA A 308 -23.91 -4.75 -11.37
N GLN A 309 -24.87 -5.62 -11.73
CA GLN A 309 -26.15 -5.21 -12.33
C GLN A 309 -27.08 -4.51 -11.32
N HIS A 310 -27.13 -5.01 -10.08
CA HIS A 310 -27.84 -4.30 -8.99
C HIS A 310 -27.23 -2.93 -8.70
N TRP A 311 -25.91 -2.78 -8.83
CA TRP A 311 -25.23 -1.50 -8.63
C TRP A 311 -25.62 -0.45 -9.68
N LYS A 312 -25.75 -0.86 -10.95
CA LYS A 312 -26.21 0.04 -12.03
C LYS A 312 -27.65 0.50 -11.83
N ALA A 313 -28.53 -0.40 -11.37
CA ALA A 313 -29.93 -0.09 -11.10
C ALA A 313 -30.10 0.90 -9.92
N ASN A 314 -29.30 0.78 -8.85
CA ASN A 314 -29.38 1.68 -7.70
C ASN A 314 -28.84 3.09 -8.00
N LEU A 315 -27.82 3.23 -8.87
CA LEU A 315 -27.33 4.54 -9.34
C LEU A 315 -28.36 5.25 -10.23
N ASP A 316 -29.13 4.49 -11.02
CA ASP A 316 -30.21 5.02 -11.86
C ASP A 316 -31.45 5.40 -11.03
N GLU A 317 -31.63 4.85 -9.82
CA GLU A 317 -32.69 5.26 -8.88
C GLU A 317 -32.27 6.47 -8.00
N GLU A 318 -31.03 6.53 -7.52
CA GLU A 318 -30.54 7.70 -6.75
C GLU A 318 -30.45 8.97 -7.63
N SER A 319 -30.12 8.84 -8.91
CA SER A 319 -30.10 9.97 -9.86
C SER A 319 -31.50 10.50 -10.23
N LYS A 320 -32.56 9.71 -10.05
CA LYS A 320 -33.95 10.16 -10.25
C LYS A 320 -34.54 10.89 -9.04
N ASN A 321 -33.93 10.72 -7.86
CA ASN A 321 -34.39 11.36 -6.63
C ASN A 321 -33.69 12.69 -6.32
N ASN A 322 -32.64 13.06 -7.05
CA ASN A 322 -32.04 14.40 -7.00
C ASN A 322 -32.64 15.32 -8.07
N LYS A 323 -33.92 15.66 -7.90
CA LYS A 323 -34.50 16.89 -8.46
C LYS A 323 -34.78 17.86 -7.32
N ASP A 324 -33.73 18.45 -6.80
CA ASP A 324 -33.77 19.81 -6.28
C ASP A 324 -32.32 20.24 -6.06
N ASP A 325 -31.85 21.14 -6.91
CA ASP A 325 -30.89 22.18 -6.56
C ASP A 325 -30.79 23.12 -7.77
N SER A 326 -31.53 24.23 -7.65
CA SER A 326 -31.48 25.34 -8.61
C SER A 326 -30.05 25.91 -8.68
N PRO A 327 -29.58 26.36 -9.86
CA PRO A 327 -28.22 26.88 -9.98
C PRO A 327 -28.09 28.24 -9.27
N PRO A 328 -26.91 28.54 -8.68
CA PRO A 328 -26.69 29.80 -7.98
C PRO A 328 -26.70 30.98 -8.98
N GLN A 329 -27.59 31.94 -8.76
CA GLN A 329 -27.58 33.21 -9.45
C GLN A 329 -26.43 34.08 -8.93
N ASN A 330 -25.45 34.34 -9.81
CA ASN A 330 -24.50 35.43 -9.65
C ASN A 330 -25.23 36.78 -9.66
N SER A 331 -25.08 37.58 -8.61
CA SER A 331 -25.24 39.04 -8.73
C SER A 331 -24.00 39.73 -8.18
N ILE A 332 -23.22 40.28 -9.11
CA ILE A 332 -22.25 41.35 -8.87
C ILE A 332 -23.03 42.58 -8.40
N ARG A 333 -22.61 43.18 -7.28
CA ARG A 333 -22.51 44.63 -7.10
C ARG A 333 -21.48 44.96 -6.03
#